data_AF-A0A392Q2G9-F1
#
_entry.id   AF-A0A392Q2G9-F1
#
_cell.length_a   1.000
_cell.length_b   1.000
_cell.length_c   1.000
_cell.angle_alpha   90.00
_cell.angle_beta   90.00
_cell.angle_gamma   90.00
#
_symmetry.space_group_name_H-M   'P 1'
#
loop_
_entity.id
_entity.type
_entity.pdbx_description
1 polymer ?
#
loop_
_entity_poly.entity_id
_entity_poly.type
_entity_poly.pdbx_seq_one_letter_code
_entity_poly.pdbx_strand_id
1 'polypeptide(L)'
;LTWPIRLKIAKGIARGLSFLYSEFSTYDLPHGNLKSSNVLLTNEYEPLLGDFAFQPLINPSIAVQSMFAYKTPDYIQNQKLSQKADVYCLGIIILEIITGKFPSQYHSNGKGGTDVVQWVLTAISERREAELIDPELKDNASNSINNMLQLLLIGAACTESNPEQRVHMKEAIRRIEEVQL
;
A
#
# COMPACT_ATOMS: atom_id res chain seq x y z
N LEU A 1 11.15 8.10 10.50
CA LEU A 1 11.58 8.53 9.12
C LEU A 1 10.94 9.87 8.79
N THR A 2 11.68 10.82 8.20
CA THR A 2 11.14 12.15 7.84
C THR A 2 10.18 12.08 6.64
N TRP A 3 9.38 13.14 6.42
CA TRP A 3 8.47 13.22 5.27
C TRP A 3 9.15 13.01 3.91
N PRO A 4 10.28 13.67 3.59
CA PRO A 4 10.95 13.44 2.31
C PRO A 4 11.36 11.98 2.08
N ILE A 5 11.83 11.31 3.13
CA ILE A 5 12.22 9.90 3.06
C ILE A 5 10.99 9.01 2.87
N ARG A 6 9.92 9.24 3.63
CA ARG A 6 8.67 8.46 3.51
C ARG A 6 8.03 8.62 2.13
N LEU A 7 7.99 9.84 1.58
CA LEU A 7 7.51 10.08 0.23
C LEU A 7 8.41 9.42 -0.82
N LYS A 8 9.74 9.49 -0.65
CA LYS A 8 10.71 8.79 -1.52
C LYS A 8 10.45 7.28 -1.55
N ILE A 9 10.19 6.67 -0.40
CA ILE A 9 9.85 5.25 -0.29
C ILE A 9 8.53 4.96 -1.03
N ALA A 10 7.47 5.73 -0.78
CA ALA A 10 6.18 5.53 -1.45
C ALA A 10 6.30 5.63 -2.98
N LYS A 11 7.02 6.64 -3.50
CA LYS A 11 7.30 6.79 -4.93
C LYS A 11 8.16 5.65 -5.47
N GLY A 12 9.20 5.24 -4.76
CA GLY A 12 10.05 4.14 -5.18
C GLY A 12 9.31 2.81 -5.28
N ILE A 13 8.39 2.52 -4.34
CA ILE A 13 7.48 1.36 -4.42
C ILE A 13 6.60 1.45 -5.66
N ALA A 14 5.99 2.62 -5.91
CA ALA A 14 5.15 2.84 -7.09
C ALA A 14 5.92 2.63 -8.41
N ARG A 15 7.17 3.10 -8.49
CA ARG A 15 8.07 2.86 -9.63
C ARG A 15 8.43 1.40 -9.79
N GLY A 16 8.72 0.70 -8.68
CA GLY A 16 8.97 -0.74 -8.69
C GLY A 16 7.79 -1.52 -9.25
N LEU A 17 6.57 -1.21 -8.80
CA LEU A 17 5.34 -1.81 -9.35
C LEU A 17 5.12 -1.46 -10.82
N SER A 18 5.39 -0.21 -11.22
CA SER A 18 5.33 0.24 -12.61
C SER A 18 6.25 -0.61 -13.50
N PHE A 19 7.49 -0.82 -13.05
CA PHE A 19 8.47 -1.66 -13.74
C PHE A 19 7.97 -3.09 -13.87
N LEU A 20 7.50 -3.70 -12.78
CA LEU A 20 7.01 -5.08 -12.78
C LEU A 20 5.87 -5.28 -13.78
N TYR A 21 4.86 -4.41 -13.79
CA TYR A 21 3.73 -4.55 -14.71
C TYR A 21 4.04 -4.12 -16.15
N SER A 22 5.07 -3.31 -16.37
CA SER A 22 5.54 -2.98 -17.72
C SER A 22 6.31 -4.16 -18.31
N GLU A 23 7.39 -4.59 -17.64
CA GLU A 23 8.32 -5.60 -18.14
C GLU A 23 7.70 -6.99 -18.19
N PHE A 24 6.82 -7.33 -17.24
CA PHE A 24 6.18 -8.63 -17.16
C PHE A 24 4.68 -8.62 -17.55
N SER A 25 4.27 -7.60 -18.33
CA SER A 25 2.88 -7.42 -18.77
C SER A 25 2.26 -8.65 -19.45
N THR A 26 3.07 -9.50 -20.10
CA THR A 26 2.61 -10.72 -20.79
C THR A 26 2.15 -11.84 -19.86
N TYR A 27 2.54 -11.81 -18.58
CA TYR A 27 2.28 -12.90 -17.64
C TYR A 27 1.00 -12.72 -16.81
N ASP A 28 0.38 -11.54 -16.87
CA ASP A 28 -0.76 -11.13 -16.04
C ASP A 28 -0.62 -11.56 -14.55
N LEU A 29 0.62 -11.52 -14.05
CA LEU A 29 0.97 -12.06 -12.75
C LEU A 29 0.99 -10.92 -11.72
N PRO A 30 0.15 -10.98 -10.67
CA PRO A 30 0.29 -10.04 -9.55
C PRO A 30 1.58 -10.32 -8.78
N HIS A 31 2.08 -9.31 -8.06
CA HIS A 31 3.09 -9.51 -7.03
C HIS A 31 2.59 -10.49 -5.97
N GLY A 32 1.34 -10.36 -5.52
CA GLY A 32 0.67 -11.33 -4.66
C GLY A 32 1.09 -11.34 -3.19
N ASN A 33 2.17 -10.64 -2.83
CA ASN A 33 2.68 -10.58 -1.45
C ASN A 33 3.29 -9.21 -1.12
N LEU A 34 2.77 -8.15 -1.72
CA LEU A 34 3.24 -6.79 -1.47
C LEU A 34 2.84 -6.36 -0.05
N LYS A 35 3.80 -6.14 0.84
CA LYS A 35 3.60 -5.66 2.22
C LYS A 35 4.88 -4.98 2.70
N SER A 36 4.80 -4.16 3.74
CA SER A 36 5.97 -3.41 4.22
C SER A 36 7.17 -4.29 4.61
N SER A 37 6.93 -5.46 5.20
CA SER A 37 8.01 -6.44 5.51
C SER A 37 8.70 -7.03 4.28
N ASN A 38 8.12 -6.87 3.08
CA ASN A 38 8.69 -7.30 1.81
C ASN A 38 9.23 -6.10 0.98
N VAL A 39 9.24 -4.90 1.55
CA VAL A 39 9.92 -3.72 0.98
C VAL A 39 11.20 -3.49 1.76
N LEU A 40 12.33 -3.90 1.18
CA LEU A 40 13.64 -3.66 1.79
C LEU A 40 14.07 -2.22 1.52
N LEU A 41 14.90 -1.66 2.40
CA LEU A 41 15.45 -0.31 2.23
C LEU A 41 16.97 -0.40 2.17
N THR A 42 17.59 0.29 1.20
CA THR A 42 19.05 0.50 1.20
C THR A 42 19.45 1.51 2.28
N ASN A 43 20.75 1.73 2.45
CA ASN A 43 21.28 2.75 3.36
C ASN A 43 20.83 4.17 2.99
N GLU A 44 20.50 4.39 1.71
CA GLU A 44 20.01 5.65 1.15
C GLU A 44 18.48 5.78 1.18
N TYR A 45 17.78 4.78 1.74
CA TYR A 45 16.31 4.64 1.75
C TYR A 45 15.68 4.43 0.37
N GLU A 46 16.38 3.75 -0.53
CA GLU A 46 15.81 3.28 -1.79
C GLU A 46 15.01 1.99 -1.50
N PRO A 47 13.70 1.95 -1.85
CA PRO A 47 12.90 0.75 -1.64
C PRO A 47 13.18 -0.30 -2.72
N LEU A 48 13.36 -1.54 -2.28
CA LEU A 48 13.53 -2.73 -3.13
C LEU A 48 12.38 -3.69 -2.85
N LEU A 49 11.61 -4.03 -3.88
CA LEU A 49 10.49 -4.97 -3.78
C LEU A 49 11.02 -6.41 -3.77
N GLY A 50 10.77 -7.14 -2.69
CA GLY A 50 11.06 -8.56 -2.55
C GLY A 50 9.83 -9.44 -2.80
N ASP A 51 10.02 -10.76 -2.90
CA ASP A 51 8.94 -11.75 -3.04
C ASP A 51 7.98 -11.55 -4.23
N PHE A 52 8.41 -10.84 -5.27
CA PHE A 52 7.65 -10.79 -6.52
C PHE A 52 7.57 -12.18 -7.15
N ALA A 53 6.39 -12.52 -7.70
CA ALA A 53 6.15 -13.80 -8.36
C ALA A 53 6.48 -15.04 -7.49
N PHE A 54 6.37 -14.91 -6.16
CA PHE A 54 6.69 -16.01 -5.24
C PHE A 54 5.60 -17.10 -5.20
N GLN A 55 4.36 -16.76 -5.57
CA GLN A 55 3.19 -17.65 -5.50
C GLN A 55 3.40 -19.01 -6.20
N PRO A 56 3.91 -19.08 -7.44
CA PRO A 56 4.07 -20.35 -8.15
C PRO A 56 5.19 -21.25 -7.57
N LEU A 57 6.05 -20.70 -6.71
CA LEU A 57 7.21 -21.41 -6.13
C LEU A 57 6.88 -22.12 -4.82
N ILE A 58 5.69 -21.89 -4.26
CA ILE A 58 5.27 -22.47 -2.97
C ILE A 58 3.99 -23.29 -3.11
N ASN A 59 3.78 -24.19 -2.13
CA ASN A 59 2.56 -24.99 -2.09
C ASN A 59 1.32 -24.07 -2.01
N PRO A 60 0.28 -24.30 -2.85
CA PRO A 60 -0.92 -23.46 -2.86
C PRO A 60 -1.59 -23.29 -1.50
N SER A 61 -1.63 -24.33 -0.66
CA SER A 61 -2.19 -24.24 0.69
C SER A 61 -1.38 -23.33 1.61
N ILE A 62 -0.06 -23.30 1.45
CA ILE A 62 0.84 -22.40 2.18
C ILE A 62 0.66 -20.96 1.66
N ALA A 63 0.53 -20.78 0.33
CA ALA A 63 0.30 -19.48 -0.29
C ALA A 63 -0.95 -18.81 0.26
N VAL A 64 -2.08 -19.53 0.28
CA VAL A 64 -3.37 -19.03 0.79
C VAL A 64 -3.27 -18.57 2.26
N GLN A 65 -2.50 -19.28 3.09
CA GLN A 65 -2.35 -18.95 4.51
C GLN A 65 -1.40 -17.76 4.75
N SER A 66 -0.39 -17.60 3.89
CA SER A 66 0.79 -16.78 4.21
C SER A 66 0.88 -15.49 3.41
N MET A 67 0.44 -15.50 2.16
CA MET A 67 0.60 -14.38 1.24
C MET A 67 -0.49 -13.33 1.45
N PHE A 68 -0.11 -12.05 1.44
CA PHE A 68 -1.03 -10.99 1.82
C PHE A 68 -2.16 -10.77 0.81
N ALA A 69 -1.94 -10.97 -0.49
CA ALA A 69 -2.99 -10.75 -1.49
C ALA A 69 -4.22 -11.68 -1.29
N TYR A 70 -4.03 -12.84 -0.67
CA TYR A 70 -5.11 -13.78 -0.32
C TYR A 70 -5.99 -13.29 0.84
N LYS A 71 -5.56 -12.24 1.54
CA LYS A 71 -6.29 -11.61 2.65
C LYS A 71 -7.03 -10.34 2.22
N THR A 72 -6.93 -9.98 0.94
CA THR A 72 -7.63 -8.81 0.40
C THR A 72 -9.14 -9.06 0.32
N PRO A 73 -9.98 -8.01 0.44
CA PRO A 73 -11.44 -8.17 0.39
C PRO A 73 -11.93 -8.90 -0.86
N ASP A 74 -11.31 -8.60 -2.01
CA ASP A 74 -11.67 -9.19 -3.29
C ASP A 74 -11.28 -10.66 -3.43
N TYR A 75 -10.14 -11.06 -2.88
CA TYR A 75 -9.81 -12.48 -2.84
C TYR A 75 -10.75 -13.24 -1.90
N ILE A 76 -11.03 -12.70 -0.71
CA ILE A 76 -11.94 -13.34 0.26
C ILE A 76 -13.31 -13.56 -0.37
N GLN A 77 -13.82 -12.57 -1.12
CA GLN A 77 -15.13 -12.63 -1.76
C GLN A 77 -15.16 -13.52 -3.02
N ASN A 78 -14.18 -13.38 -3.92
CA ASN A 78 -14.26 -13.94 -5.27
C ASN A 78 -13.24 -15.06 -5.55
N GLN A 79 -12.35 -15.36 -4.60
CA GLN A 79 -11.27 -16.36 -4.73
C GLN A 79 -10.39 -16.14 -5.97
N LYS A 80 -10.27 -14.89 -6.43
CA LYS A 80 -9.51 -14.52 -7.63
C LYS A 80 -8.40 -13.54 -7.26
N LEU A 81 -7.16 -13.97 -7.42
CA LEU A 81 -6.01 -13.05 -7.40
C LEU A 81 -5.99 -12.21 -8.67
N SER A 82 -5.63 -10.94 -8.52
CA SER A 82 -5.51 -10.01 -9.63
C SER A 82 -4.56 -8.87 -9.29
N GLN A 83 -4.18 -8.08 -10.29
CA GLN A 83 -3.42 -6.84 -10.08
C GLN A 83 -4.16 -5.85 -9.15
N LYS A 84 -5.50 -5.94 -9.05
CA LYS A 84 -6.27 -5.10 -8.11
C LYS A 84 -5.96 -5.45 -6.66
N ALA A 85 -5.62 -6.70 -6.35
CA ALA A 85 -5.18 -7.08 -5.01
C ALA A 85 -3.88 -6.35 -4.64
N ASP A 86 -2.93 -6.24 -5.57
CA ASP A 86 -1.69 -5.47 -5.34
C ASP A 86 -1.95 -3.97 -5.19
N VAL A 87 -2.96 -3.41 -5.87
CA VAL A 87 -3.39 -2.02 -5.61
C VAL A 87 -3.85 -1.87 -4.17
N TYR A 88 -4.65 -2.80 -3.66
CA TYR A 88 -5.08 -2.77 -2.26
C TYR A 88 -3.88 -2.84 -1.31
N CYS A 89 -2.95 -3.77 -1.58
CA CYS A 89 -1.73 -3.91 -0.80
C CYS A 89 -0.86 -2.66 -0.82
N LEU A 90 -0.72 -1.98 -1.97
CA LEU A 90 -0.05 -0.70 -2.11
C LEU A 90 -0.73 0.37 -1.23
N GLY A 91 -2.06 0.42 -1.26
CA GLY A 91 -2.86 1.30 -0.42
C GLY A 91 -2.56 1.11 1.07
N ILE A 92 -2.53 -0.13 1.55
CA ILE A 92 -2.19 -0.46 2.94
C ILE A 92 -0.79 0.07 3.31
N ILE A 93 0.21 -0.12 2.45
CA ILE A 93 1.56 0.41 2.70
C ILE A 93 1.55 1.94 2.75
N ILE A 94 0.83 2.61 1.86
CA ILE A 94 0.72 4.08 1.86
C ILE A 94 0.08 4.57 3.17
N LEU A 95 -0.99 3.92 3.63
CA LEU A 95 -1.64 4.26 4.89
C LEU A 95 -0.71 4.01 6.09
N GLU A 96 0.06 2.92 6.10
CA GLU A 96 1.10 2.69 7.11
C GLU A 96 2.16 3.79 7.11
N ILE A 97 2.65 4.18 5.92
CA ILE A 97 3.67 5.23 5.76
C ILE A 97 3.19 6.58 6.34
N ILE A 98 1.96 6.98 6.03
CA ILE A 98 1.41 8.27 6.48
C ILE A 98 1.06 8.25 7.97
N THR A 99 0.47 7.16 8.45
CA THR A 99 -0.07 7.10 9.81
C THR A 99 0.96 6.64 10.86
N GLY A 100 2.04 5.99 10.42
CA GLY A 100 2.98 5.33 11.31
C GLY A 100 2.37 4.18 12.11
N LYS A 101 1.16 3.73 11.76
CA LYS A 101 0.48 2.62 12.44
C LYS A 101 0.66 1.32 11.68
N PHE A 102 1.00 0.28 12.44
CA PHE A 102 1.08 -1.06 11.91
C PHE A 102 -0.33 -1.56 11.47
N PRO A 103 -0.53 -1.93 10.19
CA PRO A 103 -1.82 -2.40 9.68
C PRO A 103 -2.23 -3.75 10.28
N SER A 104 -3.42 -3.83 10.87
CA SER A 104 -3.99 -5.12 11.33
C SER A 104 -4.24 -6.08 10.17
N GLN A 105 -4.43 -5.56 8.95
CA GLN A 105 -4.65 -6.33 7.72
C GLN A 105 -3.56 -7.37 7.45
N TYR A 106 -2.33 -7.14 7.93
CA TYR A 106 -1.24 -8.10 7.78
C TYR A 106 -1.45 -9.38 8.61
N HIS A 107 -2.21 -9.31 9.70
CA HIS A 107 -2.49 -10.42 10.60
C HIS A 107 -3.82 -11.11 10.30
N SER A 108 -3.80 -12.44 10.28
CA SER A 108 -5.01 -13.27 10.13
C SER A 108 -5.72 -13.53 11.46
N ASN A 109 -5.08 -13.21 12.59
CA ASN A 109 -5.47 -13.73 13.91
C ASN A 109 -6.19 -12.68 14.77
N GLY A 110 -6.44 -11.47 14.22
CA GLY A 110 -7.07 -10.34 14.94
C GLY A 110 -6.28 -9.80 16.14
N LYS A 111 -5.06 -10.31 16.39
CA LYS A 111 -4.22 -9.91 17.52
C LYS A 111 -3.21 -8.85 17.07
N GLY A 112 -3.60 -7.58 17.21
CA GLY A 112 -2.69 -6.43 17.11
C GLY A 112 -2.71 -5.72 15.75
N GLY A 113 -2.32 -4.44 15.80
CA GLY A 113 -2.37 -3.51 14.68
C GLY A 113 -3.63 -2.62 14.69
N THR A 114 -3.60 -1.58 13.89
CA THR A 114 -4.72 -0.66 13.65
C THR A 114 -5.40 -1.07 12.35
N ASP A 115 -6.73 -1.11 12.31
CA ASP A 115 -7.44 -1.18 11.05
C ASP A 115 -7.31 0.18 10.35
N VAL A 116 -6.21 0.35 9.62
CA VAL A 116 -5.87 1.63 8.98
C VAL A 116 -6.88 2.03 7.92
N VAL A 117 -7.54 1.05 7.27
CA VAL A 117 -8.57 1.31 6.26
C VAL A 117 -9.81 1.91 6.92
N GLN A 118 -10.36 1.22 7.92
CA GLN A 118 -11.55 1.71 8.61
C GLN A 118 -11.28 3.03 9.32
N TRP A 119 -10.11 3.17 9.93
CA TRP A 119 -9.71 4.40 10.63
C TRP A 119 -9.62 5.60 9.68
N VAL A 120 -9.03 5.41 8.50
CA VAL A 120 -8.95 6.44 7.45
C VAL A 120 -10.32 6.80 6.88
N LEU A 121 -11.15 5.81 6.56
CA LEU A 121 -12.51 6.05 6.05
C LEU A 121 -13.37 6.84 7.04
N THR A 122 -13.30 6.50 8.34
CA THR A 122 -14.01 7.25 9.38
C THR A 122 -13.50 8.69 9.46
N ALA A 123 -12.18 8.91 9.49
CA ALA A 123 -11.62 10.26 9.55
C ALA A 123 -11.99 11.11 8.32
N ILE A 124 -12.00 10.53 7.12
CA ILE A 124 -12.43 11.22 5.89
C ILE A 124 -13.91 11.62 5.99
N SER A 125 -14.77 10.71 6.48
CA SER A 125 -16.21 10.99 6.62
C SER A 125 -16.49 12.13 7.60
N GLU A 126 -15.61 12.31 8.58
CA GLU A 126 -15.69 13.34 9.62
C GLU A 126 -14.84 14.58 9.32
N ARG A 127 -14.12 14.61 8.19
CA ARG A 127 -13.18 15.68 7.79
C ARG A 127 -12.05 15.92 8.80
N ARG A 128 -11.52 14.84 9.36
CA ARG A 128 -10.44 14.82 10.36
C ARG A 128 -9.18 14.10 9.87
N GLU A 129 -9.01 13.94 8.56
CA GLU A 129 -7.88 13.23 7.97
C GLU A 129 -6.49 13.75 8.40
N ALA A 130 -6.36 15.05 8.70
CA ALA A 130 -5.11 15.64 9.18
C ALA A 130 -4.65 15.12 10.55
N GLU A 131 -5.57 14.57 11.35
CA GLU A 131 -5.26 13.96 12.65
C GLU A 131 -4.55 12.61 12.50
N LEU A 132 -4.71 11.96 11.35
CA LEU A 132 -4.12 10.65 11.07
C LEU A 132 -2.64 10.72 10.69
N ILE A 133 -2.16 11.89 10.28
CA ILE A 133 -0.77 12.10 9.92
C ILE A 133 0.10 11.87 11.15
N ASP A 134 1.08 10.97 11.00
CA ASP A 134 2.08 10.67 12.02
C ASP A 134 2.72 11.96 12.56
N PRO A 135 2.73 12.20 13.88
CA PRO A 135 3.37 13.36 14.48
C PRO A 135 4.83 13.57 14.03
N GLU A 136 5.61 12.49 13.80
CA GLU A 136 7.00 12.60 13.31
C GLU A 136 7.11 13.28 11.94
N LEU A 137 6.03 13.26 11.15
CA LEU A 137 5.96 13.93 9.85
C LEU A 137 5.66 15.43 10.00
N LYS A 138 4.85 15.81 11.00
CA LYS A 138 4.40 17.20 11.21
C LYS A 138 5.54 18.11 11.66
N ASP A 139 6.42 17.61 12.52
CA ASP A 139 7.52 18.38 13.09
C ASP A 139 8.58 18.79 12.06
N ASN A 140 8.65 18.09 10.92
CA ASN A 140 9.68 18.29 9.90
C ASN A 140 9.19 18.94 8.60
N ALA A 141 7.88 19.18 8.44
CA ALA A 141 7.31 19.54 7.14
C ALA A 141 5.96 20.27 7.23
N SER A 142 5.86 21.31 8.07
CA SER A 142 4.62 22.06 8.30
C SER A 142 3.96 22.62 7.02
N ASN A 143 4.75 22.89 5.98
CA ASN A 143 4.28 23.38 4.67
C ASN A 143 3.80 22.26 3.72
N SER A 144 4.02 20.99 4.06
CA SER A 144 3.74 19.84 3.20
C SER A 144 2.48 19.07 3.58
N ILE A 145 1.69 19.58 4.55
CA ILE A 145 0.52 18.87 5.06
C ILE A 145 -0.48 18.50 3.95
N ASN A 146 -0.68 19.38 2.96
CA ASN A 146 -1.54 19.11 1.81
C ASN A 146 -1.02 17.96 0.95
N ASN A 147 0.31 17.83 0.78
CA ASN A 147 0.93 16.73 0.06
C ASN A 147 0.79 15.40 0.83
N MET A 148 0.90 15.44 2.17
CA MET A 148 0.66 14.28 3.03
C MET A 148 -0.80 13.81 2.96
N LEU A 149 -1.75 14.75 3.00
CA LEU A 149 -3.17 14.48 2.84
C LEU A 149 -3.47 13.92 1.45
N GLN A 150 -2.85 14.45 0.40
CA GLN A 150 -2.98 13.92 -0.95
C GLN A 150 -2.52 12.45 -1.00
N LEU A 151 -1.37 12.13 -0.40
CA LEU A 151 -0.88 10.75 -0.35
C LEU A 151 -1.81 9.83 0.47
N LEU A 152 -2.37 10.31 1.59
CA LEU A 152 -3.37 9.58 2.38
C LEU A 152 -4.63 9.26 1.56
N LEU A 153 -5.16 10.24 0.81
CA LEU A 153 -6.34 10.04 -0.04
C LEU A 153 -6.07 9.07 -1.19
N ILE A 154 -4.85 9.08 -1.75
CA ILE A 154 -4.44 8.06 -2.73
C ILE A 154 -4.44 6.67 -2.08
N GLY A 155 -3.89 6.54 -0.87
CA GLY A 155 -3.93 5.29 -0.09
C GLY A 155 -5.37 4.80 0.12
N ALA A 156 -6.27 5.69 0.54
CA ALA A 156 -7.69 5.37 0.72
C ALA A 156 -8.36 4.87 -0.57
N ALA A 157 -8.12 5.55 -1.71
CA ALA A 157 -8.64 5.14 -3.01
C ALA A 157 -8.09 3.79 -3.50
N CYS A 158 -6.85 3.46 -3.10
CA CYS A 158 -6.24 2.14 -3.36
C CYS A 158 -6.88 1.04 -2.51
N THR A 159 -7.35 1.36 -1.30
CA THR A 159 -8.00 0.41 -0.38
C THR A 159 -9.51 0.30 -0.54
N GLU A 160 -10.09 0.87 -1.60
CA GLU A 160 -11.52 0.71 -1.90
C GLU A 160 -11.89 -0.78 -1.95
N SER A 161 -12.92 -1.12 -1.18
CA SER A 161 -13.41 -2.47 -0.99
C SER A 161 -13.98 -3.07 -2.27
N ASN A 162 -14.68 -2.27 -3.08
CA ASN A 162 -15.19 -2.68 -4.37
C ASN A 162 -14.09 -2.58 -5.44
N PRO A 163 -13.62 -3.70 -6.02
CA PRO A 163 -12.53 -3.68 -7.00
C PRO A 163 -12.80 -2.86 -8.26
N GLU A 164 -14.08 -2.72 -8.63
CA GLU A 164 -14.51 -1.93 -9.79
C GLU A 164 -14.38 -0.42 -9.53
N GLN A 165 -14.53 0.01 -8.26
CA GLN A 165 -14.34 1.41 -7.85
C GLN A 165 -12.91 1.70 -7.40
N ARG A 166 -12.14 0.67 -7.07
CA ARG A 166 -10.73 0.79 -6.71
C ARG A 166 -9.93 1.37 -7.86
N VAL A 167 -9.10 2.37 -7.57
CA VAL A 167 -8.25 3.03 -8.56
C VAL A 167 -7.40 2.00 -9.33
N HIS A 168 -7.13 2.26 -10.61
CA HIS A 168 -6.23 1.40 -11.38
C HIS A 168 -4.78 1.62 -10.98
N MET A 169 -3.96 0.57 -11.03
CA MET A 169 -2.53 0.63 -10.65
C MET A 169 -1.78 1.77 -11.35
N LYS A 170 -1.95 1.92 -12.68
CA LYS A 170 -1.34 3.01 -13.46
C LYS A 170 -1.72 4.40 -12.94
N GLU A 171 -2.98 4.57 -12.55
CA GLU A 171 -3.49 5.85 -12.05
C GLU A 171 -3.01 6.11 -10.62
N ALA A 172 -2.96 5.09 -9.76
CA ALA A 172 -2.35 5.19 -8.44
C ALA A 172 -0.89 5.64 -8.54
N ILE A 173 -0.09 4.97 -9.38
CA ILE A 173 1.32 5.31 -9.63
C ILE A 173 1.45 6.76 -10.09
N ARG A 174 0.65 7.20 -11.07
CA ARG A 174 0.66 8.58 -11.57
C ARG A 174 0.39 9.59 -10.44
N ARG A 175 -0.66 9.37 -9.64
CA ARG A 175 -1.02 10.26 -8.53
C ARG A 175 0.07 10.30 -7.47
N ILE A 176 0.71 9.16 -7.15
CA ILE A 176 1.81 9.09 -6.17
C ILE A 176 3.02 9.90 -6.66
N GLU A 177 3.38 9.80 -7.94
CA GLU A 177 4.48 10.57 -8.53
C GLU A 177 4.25 12.09 -8.50
N GLU A 178 3.00 12.51 -8.63
CA GLU A 178 2.59 13.93 -8.64
C GLU A 178 2.62 14.59 -7.25
N VAL A 179 2.61 13.82 -6.16
CA VAL A 179 2.72 14.36 -4.79
C VAL A 179 4.06 15.09 -4.64
N GLN A 180 4.02 16.37 -4.31
CA GLN A 180 5.22 17.19 -4.15
C GLN A 180 5.81 17.03 -2.74
N LEU A 181 7.08 17.41 -2.58
CA LEU A 181 7.72 17.52 -1.27
C LEU A 181 7.10 18.67 -0.47
#